data_AF-A0A7V5E221-F1
#
_entry.id   AF-A0A7V5E221-F1
#
_cell.length_a   1.000
_cell.length_b   1.000
_cell.length_c   1.000
_cell.angle_alpha   90.00
_cell.angle_beta   90.00
_cell.angle_gamma   90.00
#
_symmetry.space_group_name_H-M   'P 1'
#
loop_
_entity.id
_entity.type
_entity.pdbx_description
1 polymer ?
#
loop_
_entity_poly.entity_id
_entity_poly.type
_entity_poly.pdbx_seq_one_letter_code
_entity_poly.pdbx_strand_id
1 'polypeptide(L)'
;MRTFFFLLGILTLVSLGATLNTRERASYPEKMLIFGLPAWGPTLLRNQQGEEIPAGCGPEAARLLLLYYDLVFGTSFVREDPESAISELHRLMGTLTVEWKGVKQGLTWPWAFRAGLRAYIEAHSDLPVRVHTFTGGLGEVFFRAVRLLQEGTPAVLLFDWQGEGGIFPTHYAVVVGYDLSSDELVLNPGWGYEFQLLSFRDKRILPVSLIWLEFPGQVLKPQSVSLKMLPKPVLRKHGLPQEALTWPAPTRVLSLSEGLFLLMWE
;
A
#
# COMPACT_ATOMS: atom_id res chain seq x y z
N MET A 1 50.30 18.89 -1.54
CA MET A 1 49.33 18.72 -0.42
C MET A 1 48.26 19.83 -0.42
N ARG A 2 47.45 19.95 -1.48
CA ARG A 2 46.32 20.91 -1.52
C ARG A 2 45.05 20.34 -2.18
N THR A 3 45.14 19.17 -2.80
CA THR A 3 44.02 18.46 -3.46
C THR A 3 43.31 17.46 -2.56
N PHE A 4 43.81 17.18 -1.34
CA PHE A 4 43.21 16.21 -0.42
C PHE A 4 42.14 16.82 0.53
N PHE A 5 42.08 18.14 0.66
CA PHE A 5 41.12 18.82 1.54
C PHE A 5 39.80 19.22 0.86
N PHE A 6 39.72 19.16 -0.48
CA PHE A 6 38.49 19.50 -1.22
C PHE A 6 37.49 18.34 -1.33
N LEU A 7 37.95 17.09 -1.24
CA LEU A 7 37.08 15.91 -1.29
C LEU A 7 36.39 15.61 0.05
N LEU A 8 36.96 16.05 1.18
CA LEU A 8 36.32 15.88 2.48
C LEU A 8 35.17 16.88 2.70
N GLY A 9 35.27 18.10 2.13
CA GLY A 9 34.22 19.12 2.22
C GLY A 9 32.94 18.78 1.46
N ILE A 10 33.05 18.04 0.36
CA ILE A 10 31.89 17.60 -0.45
C ILE A 10 31.21 16.38 0.19
N LEU A 11 31.96 15.46 0.81
CA LEU A 11 31.38 14.35 1.57
C LEU A 11 30.69 14.78 2.88
N THR A 12 31.07 15.92 3.47
CA THR A 12 30.32 16.52 4.58
C THR A 12 29.09 17.31 4.13
N LEU A 13 29.03 17.81 2.88
CA LEU A 13 27.83 18.48 2.37
C LEU A 13 26.77 17.49 1.84
N VAL A 14 27.16 16.33 1.32
CA VAL A 14 26.20 15.29 0.91
C VAL A 14 25.61 14.54 2.11
N SER A 15 26.33 14.47 3.24
CA SER A 15 25.76 13.96 4.51
C SER A 15 24.91 15.00 5.28
N LEU A 16 25.08 16.30 5.00
CA LEU A 16 24.17 17.34 5.49
C LEU A 16 22.86 17.42 4.67
N GLY A 17 22.90 17.09 3.38
CA GLY A 17 21.69 16.97 2.54
C GLY A 17 20.79 15.79 2.93
N ALA A 18 21.34 14.75 3.56
CA ALA A 18 20.60 13.60 4.07
C ALA A 18 20.03 13.80 5.49
N THR A 19 20.43 14.87 6.19
CA THR A 19 19.97 15.17 7.56
C THR A 19 19.02 16.38 7.66
N LEU A 20 18.82 17.12 6.56
CA LEU A 20 17.96 18.31 6.50
C LEU A 20 16.48 18.05 6.10
N ASN A 21 15.98 16.82 6.19
CA ASN A 21 14.53 16.55 6.11
C ASN A 21 13.95 15.95 7.40
N THR A 22 14.64 16.14 8.52
CA THR A 22 14.04 16.01 9.84
C THR A 22 13.61 17.40 10.32
N ARG A 23 12.29 17.59 10.53
CA ARG A 23 11.66 18.71 11.27
C ARG A 23 11.42 20.06 10.58
N GLU A 24 10.82 20.10 9.40
CA GLU A 24 9.72 21.06 9.20
C GLU A 24 8.40 20.33 9.44
N ARG A 25 8.12 20.09 10.73
CA ARG A 25 6.78 19.71 11.17
C ARG A 25 5.87 20.94 11.01
N ALA A 26 5.28 21.12 9.83
CA ALA A 26 3.83 21.29 9.88
C ALA A 26 3.33 20.11 10.71
N SER A 27 2.53 20.33 11.75
CA SER A 27 2.11 19.28 12.68
C SER A 27 1.29 18.22 11.94
N TYR A 28 1.99 17.28 11.31
CA TYR A 28 1.40 16.13 10.66
C TYR A 28 0.72 15.29 11.74
N PRO A 29 -0.43 14.67 11.42
CA PRO A 29 -1.10 13.83 12.38
C PRO A 29 -0.16 12.70 12.81
N GLU A 30 -0.17 12.35 14.09
CA GLU A 30 0.59 11.22 14.63
C GLU A 30 0.12 9.90 14.00
N LYS A 31 -1.19 9.80 13.70
CA LYS A 31 -1.80 8.62 13.07
C LYS A 31 -2.75 9.02 11.96
N MET A 32 -2.86 8.16 10.95
CA MET A 32 -3.77 8.35 9.83
C MET A 32 -4.28 7.00 9.33
N LEU A 33 -5.54 6.92 8.90
CA LEU A 33 -6.12 5.74 8.28
C LEU A 33 -7.15 6.13 7.21
N ILE A 34 -6.98 5.59 6.00
CA ILE A 34 -7.98 5.58 4.93
C ILE A 34 -8.97 4.47 5.23
N PHE A 35 -10.18 4.87 5.60
CA PHE A 35 -11.31 3.99 5.87
C PHE A 35 -12.24 3.93 4.66
N GLY A 36 -12.86 2.77 4.40
CA GLY A 36 -13.83 2.59 3.31
C GLY A 36 -13.31 1.75 2.14
N LEU A 37 -12.01 1.39 2.15
CA LEU A 37 -11.48 0.37 1.25
C LEU A 37 -11.95 -1.02 1.74
N PRO A 38 -12.72 -1.76 0.95
CA PRO A 38 -13.25 -3.06 1.36
C PRO A 38 -12.15 -4.09 1.53
N ALA A 39 -12.47 -5.17 2.23
CA ALA A 39 -11.65 -6.38 2.27
C ALA A 39 -12.40 -7.45 1.47
N TRP A 40 -12.04 -7.65 0.20
CA TRP A 40 -12.82 -8.51 -0.71
C TRP A 40 -12.63 -10.01 -0.50
N GLY A 41 -11.57 -10.43 0.21
CA GLY A 41 -11.28 -11.84 0.46
C GLY A 41 -10.19 -12.36 -0.46
N PRO A 42 -9.55 -13.50 -0.11
CA PRO A 42 -8.77 -14.23 -1.10
C PRO A 42 -9.73 -14.70 -2.21
N THR A 43 -9.59 -14.14 -3.41
CA THR A 43 -10.43 -14.51 -4.54
C THR A 43 -9.90 -15.77 -5.22
N LEU A 44 -10.80 -16.73 -5.51
CA LEU A 44 -10.51 -17.87 -6.37
C LEU A 44 -10.96 -17.57 -7.79
N LEU A 45 -10.09 -17.83 -8.77
CA LEU A 45 -10.35 -17.74 -10.20
C LEU A 45 -10.50 -19.14 -10.78
N ARG A 46 -11.12 -19.26 -11.95
CA ARG A 46 -11.15 -20.51 -12.72
C ARG A 46 -10.17 -20.41 -13.88
N ASN A 47 -9.25 -21.37 -13.98
CA ASN A 47 -8.34 -21.46 -15.13
C ASN A 47 -9.06 -22.04 -16.37
N GLN A 48 -8.34 -22.14 -17.49
CA GLN A 48 -8.88 -22.67 -18.75
C GLN A 48 -9.36 -24.12 -18.65
N GLN A 49 -8.86 -24.88 -17.68
CA GLN A 49 -9.23 -26.26 -17.41
C GLN A 49 -10.41 -26.36 -16.42
N GLY A 50 -10.96 -25.23 -15.97
CA GLY A 50 -12.08 -25.17 -15.02
C GLY A 50 -11.68 -25.40 -13.56
N GLU A 51 -10.39 -25.50 -13.27
CA GLU A 51 -9.85 -25.66 -11.91
C GLU A 51 -9.79 -24.31 -11.18
N GLU A 52 -10.09 -24.34 -9.89
CA GLU A 52 -10.01 -23.17 -9.02
C GLU A 52 -8.56 -22.91 -8.59
N ILE A 53 -8.10 -21.69 -8.85
CA ILE A 53 -6.76 -21.20 -8.55
C ILE A 53 -6.83 -19.88 -7.78
N PRO A 54 -5.88 -19.59 -6.87
CA PRO A 54 -5.86 -18.32 -6.16
C PRO A 54 -5.52 -17.16 -7.11
N ALA A 55 -6.25 -16.04 -6.99
CA ALA A 55 -5.92 -14.81 -7.73
C ALA A 55 -4.53 -14.28 -7.39
N GLY A 56 -4.10 -14.40 -6.13
CA GLY A 56 -2.80 -13.95 -5.64
C GLY A 56 -2.82 -12.57 -5.00
N CYS A 57 -1.93 -12.33 -4.03
CA CYS A 57 -1.88 -11.06 -3.30
C CYS A 57 -1.50 -9.85 -4.16
N GLY A 58 -0.74 -10.04 -5.25
CA GLY A 58 -0.44 -8.99 -6.23
C GLY A 58 -1.72 -8.42 -6.88
N PRO A 59 -2.46 -9.22 -7.66
CA PRO A 59 -3.71 -8.78 -8.27
C PRO A 59 -4.72 -8.20 -7.27
N GLU A 60 -4.82 -8.76 -6.07
CA GLU A 60 -5.68 -8.23 -5.00
C GLU A 60 -5.26 -6.82 -4.55
N ALA A 61 -3.96 -6.63 -4.27
CA ALA A 61 -3.44 -5.33 -3.86
C ALA A 61 -3.61 -4.28 -4.98
N ALA A 62 -3.44 -4.69 -6.24
CA ALA A 62 -3.69 -3.84 -7.39
C ALA A 62 -5.17 -3.45 -7.52
N ARG A 63 -6.08 -4.42 -7.38
CA ARG A 63 -7.52 -4.19 -7.43
C ARG A 63 -7.96 -3.22 -6.34
N LEU A 64 -7.47 -3.39 -5.11
CA LEU A 64 -7.73 -2.46 -4.02
C LEU A 64 -7.17 -1.06 -4.27
N LEU A 65 -5.94 -0.97 -4.77
CA LEU A 65 -5.31 0.31 -5.11
C LEU A 65 -6.11 1.04 -6.19
N LEU A 66 -6.58 0.33 -7.22
CA LEU A 66 -7.39 0.90 -8.30
C LEU A 66 -8.77 1.33 -7.81
N LEU A 67 -9.40 0.58 -6.91
CA LEU A 67 -10.67 0.99 -6.31
C LEU A 67 -10.55 2.31 -5.55
N TYR A 68 -9.43 2.54 -4.85
CA TYR A 68 -9.18 3.84 -4.24
C TYR A 68 -9.30 4.96 -5.29
N TYR A 69 -8.69 4.77 -6.47
CA TYR A 69 -8.74 5.73 -7.56
C TYR A 69 -10.13 5.87 -8.21
N ASP A 70 -10.90 4.78 -8.33
CA ASP A 70 -12.32 4.84 -8.73
C ASP A 70 -13.13 5.72 -7.79
N LEU A 71 -12.90 5.58 -6.49
CA LEU A 71 -13.60 6.33 -5.49
C LEU A 71 -13.21 7.81 -5.52
N VAL A 72 -11.92 8.16 -5.66
CA VAL A 72 -11.48 9.56 -5.53
C VAL A 72 -11.42 10.34 -6.83
N PHE A 73 -11.26 9.68 -7.98
CA PHE A 73 -11.23 10.33 -9.30
C PHE A 73 -12.47 10.02 -10.15
N GLY A 74 -13.37 9.16 -9.68
CA GLY A 74 -14.57 8.77 -10.43
C GLY A 74 -14.27 7.90 -11.64
N THR A 75 -13.10 7.24 -11.66
CA THR A 75 -12.80 6.20 -12.66
C THR A 75 -13.64 4.95 -12.42
N SER A 76 -13.58 4.02 -13.37
CA SER A 76 -14.29 2.73 -13.32
C SER A 76 -13.34 1.57 -13.61
N PHE A 77 -12.14 1.60 -13.05
CA PHE A 77 -11.15 0.52 -13.18
C PHE A 77 -11.65 -0.80 -12.60
N VAL A 78 -12.41 -0.77 -11.50
CA VAL A 78 -12.78 -1.94 -10.71
C VAL A 78 -14.24 -1.91 -10.28
N ARG A 79 -14.76 -0.74 -9.92
CA ARG A 79 -16.07 -0.60 -9.24
C ARG A 79 -17.25 -1.23 -9.99
N GLU A 80 -17.24 -1.17 -11.32
CA GLU A 80 -18.33 -1.68 -12.15
C GLU A 80 -18.31 -3.21 -12.30
N ASP A 81 -17.12 -3.81 -12.37
CA ASP A 81 -16.94 -5.25 -12.53
C ASP A 81 -15.68 -5.76 -11.78
N PRO A 82 -15.77 -5.92 -10.45
CA PRO A 82 -14.62 -6.30 -9.63
C PRO A 82 -14.15 -7.74 -9.86
N GLU A 83 -15.00 -8.60 -10.44
CA GLU A 83 -14.68 -10.00 -10.76
C GLU A 83 -13.88 -10.11 -12.06
N SER A 84 -14.30 -9.41 -13.13
CA SER A 84 -13.50 -9.36 -14.35
C SER A 84 -12.18 -8.63 -14.12
N ALA A 85 -12.18 -7.56 -13.33
CA ALA A 85 -10.98 -6.80 -12.99
C ALA A 85 -9.89 -7.68 -12.37
N ILE A 86 -10.23 -8.51 -11.36
CA ILE A 86 -9.24 -9.37 -10.71
C ILE A 86 -8.69 -10.44 -11.66
N SER A 87 -9.55 -11.01 -12.51
CA SER A 87 -9.16 -12.01 -13.51
C SER A 87 -8.19 -11.43 -14.54
N GLU A 88 -8.47 -10.23 -15.03
CA GLU A 88 -7.61 -9.55 -15.99
C GLU A 88 -6.29 -9.08 -15.35
N LEU A 89 -6.32 -8.52 -14.15
CA LEU A 89 -5.11 -8.16 -13.40
C LEU A 89 -4.23 -9.39 -13.17
N HIS A 90 -4.81 -10.53 -12.79
CA HIS A 90 -4.09 -11.79 -12.64
C HIS A 90 -3.34 -12.18 -13.93
N ARG A 91 -4.02 -12.11 -15.07
CA ARG A 91 -3.46 -12.40 -16.40
C ARG A 91 -2.36 -11.41 -16.79
N LEU A 92 -2.62 -10.10 -16.71
CA LEU A 92 -1.70 -9.04 -17.13
C LEU A 92 -0.44 -8.99 -16.26
N MET A 93 -0.56 -9.33 -14.98
CA MET A 93 0.58 -9.42 -14.07
C MET A 93 1.35 -10.74 -14.21
N GLY A 94 0.93 -11.65 -15.08
CA GLY A 94 1.56 -12.96 -15.26
C GLY A 94 1.60 -13.76 -13.95
N THR A 95 0.53 -13.68 -13.17
CA THR A 95 0.48 -14.36 -11.87
C THR A 95 0.42 -15.86 -12.08
N LEU A 96 1.31 -16.60 -11.41
CA LEU A 96 1.42 -18.05 -11.53
C LEU A 96 0.89 -18.72 -10.27
N THR A 97 0.24 -19.88 -10.43
CA THR A 97 -0.08 -20.72 -9.28
C THR A 97 1.14 -21.54 -8.89
N VAL A 98 1.54 -21.44 -7.63
CA VAL A 98 2.62 -22.24 -7.03
C VAL A 98 2.11 -22.99 -5.81
N GLU A 99 2.73 -24.13 -5.50
CA GLU A 99 2.41 -24.89 -4.29
C GLU A 99 3.44 -24.61 -3.21
N TRP A 100 2.98 -24.18 -2.03
CA TRP A 100 3.82 -23.92 -0.87
C TRP A 100 3.25 -24.64 0.35
N LYS A 101 4.04 -25.57 0.93
CA LYS A 101 3.62 -26.39 2.07
C LYS A 101 2.25 -27.08 1.86
N GLY A 102 1.97 -27.56 0.65
CA GLY A 102 0.71 -28.23 0.30
C GLY A 102 -0.46 -27.29 0.00
N VAL A 103 -0.24 -25.97 -0.05
CA VAL A 103 -1.28 -24.97 -0.30
C VAL A 103 -0.97 -24.22 -1.59
N LYS A 104 -1.95 -24.11 -2.50
CA LYS A 104 -1.84 -23.31 -3.72
C LYS A 104 -1.82 -21.82 -3.39
N GLN A 105 -0.90 -21.09 -3.98
CA GLN A 105 -0.69 -19.66 -3.81
C GLN A 105 -0.53 -18.98 -5.17
N GLY A 106 -0.98 -17.73 -5.28
CA GLY A 106 -0.74 -16.90 -6.45
C GLY A 106 0.57 -16.12 -6.28
N LEU A 107 1.56 -16.39 -7.12
CA LEU A 107 2.84 -15.70 -7.20
C LEU A 107 2.79 -14.62 -8.27
N THR A 108 3.14 -13.39 -7.90
CA THR A 108 3.37 -12.29 -8.84
C THR A 108 4.77 -11.72 -8.65
N TRP A 109 5.55 -11.65 -9.72
CA TRP A 109 6.88 -11.02 -9.67
C TRP A 109 6.79 -9.49 -9.62
N PRO A 110 7.69 -8.78 -8.90
CA PRO A 110 7.57 -7.33 -8.74
C PRO A 110 7.59 -6.52 -10.05
N TRP A 111 8.41 -6.96 -11.02
CA TRP A 111 8.45 -6.33 -12.34
C TRP A 111 7.17 -6.58 -13.14
N ALA A 112 6.57 -7.77 -13.01
CA ALA A 112 5.35 -8.16 -13.70
C ALA A 112 4.12 -7.46 -13.09
N PHE A 113 4.09 -7.31 -11.76
CA PHE A 113 3.09 -6.51 -11.05
C PHE A 113 3.00 -5.10 -11.64
N ARG A 114 4.14 -4.41 -11.75
CA ARG A 114 4.19 -3.03 -12.26
C ARG A 114 3.74 -2.93 -13.71
N ALA A 115 4.25 -3.83 -14.56
CA ALA A 115 3.91 -3.84 -15.98
C ALA A 115 2.42 -4.14 -16.19
N GLY A 116 1.89 -5.14 -15.48
CA GLY A 116 0.49 -5.52 -15.54
C GLY A 116 -0.45 -4.44 -14.98
N LEU A 117 -0.08 -3.79 -13.88
CA LEU A 117 -0.86 -2.69 -13.31
C LEU A 117 -0.96 -1.52 -14.29
N ARG A 118 0.16 -1.15 -14.92
CA ARG A 118 0.18 -0.10 -15.95
C ARG A 118 -0.68 -0.48 -17.15
N ALA A 119 -0.48 -1.69 -17.68
CA ALA A 119 -1.21 -2.17 -18.84
C ALA A 119 -2.73 -2.22 -18.59
N TYR A 120 -3.15 -2.58 -17.38
CA TYR A 120 -4.55 -2.55 -17.00
C TYR A 120 -5.12 -1.13 -17.05
N ILE A 121 -4.44 -0.16 -16.42
CA ILE A 121 -4.90 1.23 -16.39
C ILE A 121 -4.99 1.80 -17.81
N GLU A 122 -3.97 1.59 -18.64
CA GLU A 122 -3.92 2.07 -20.03
C GLU A 122 -4.98 1.43 -20.93
N ALA A 123 -5.47 0.23 -20.61
CA ALA A 123 -6.56 -0.43 -21.34
C ALA A 123 -7.95 0.07 -20.94
N HIS A 124 -8.09 0.62 -19.74
CA HIS A 124 -9.38 0.97 -19.13
C HIS A 124 -9.56 2.48 -18.90
N SER A 125 -8.58 3.31 -19.27
CA SER A 125 -8.66 4.77 -19.14
C SER A 125 -7.67 5.50 -20.05
N ASP A 126 -8.07 6.68 -20.54
CA ASP A 126 -7.18 7.61 -21.25
C ASP A 126 -6.34 8.48 -20.29
N LEU A 127 -6.50 8.31 -18.97
CA LEU A 127 -5.74 9.09 -17.99
C LEU A 127 -4.24 8.74 -18.06
N PRO A 128 -3.34 9.73 -18.18
CA PRO A 128 -1.92 9.47 -18.11
C PRO A 128 -1.58 8.92 -16.72
N VAL A 129 -0.84 7.81 -16.68
CA VAL A 129 -0.43 7.18 -15.42
C VAL A 129 1.08 6.99 -15.37
N ARG A 130 1.65 7.21 -14.18
CA ARG A 130 3.02 6.83 -13.85
C ARG A 130 3.00 5.84 -12.69
N VAL A 131 3.61 4.68 -12.91
CA VAL A 131 3.82 3.68 -11.86
C VAL A 131 5.21 3.89 -11.27
N HIS A 132 5.24 4.39 -10.04
CA HIS A 132 6.47 4.67 -9.32
C HIS A 132 6.86 3.51 -8.42
N THR A 133 8.17 3.37 -8.19
CA THR A 133 8.70 2.42 -7.21
C THR A 133 9.77 3.04 -6.34
N PHE A 134 9.83 2.60 -5.09
CA PHE A 134 10.92 2.94 -4.18
C PHE A 134 11.35 1.70 -3.39
N THR A 135 12.66 1.48 -3.32
CA THR A 135 13.28 0.41 -2.52
C THR A 135 14.39 1.06 -1.70
N GLY A 136 14.40 0.82 -0.40
CA GLY A 136 15.35 1.44 0.52
C GLY A 136 15.40 0.69 1.85
N GLY A 137 16.04 1.30 2.86
CA GLY A 137 16.01 0.77 4.22
C GLY A 137 14.59 0.79 4.80
N LEU A 138 14.35 -0.03 5.84
CA LEU A 138 13.04 -0.11 6.51
C LEU A 138 12.51 1.27 6.92
N GLY A 139 13.34 2.08 7.59
CA GLY A 139 12.97 3.43 8.01
C GLY A 139 12.67 4.38 6.83
N GLU A 140 13.44 4.30 5.75
CA GLU A 140 13.21 5.14 4.56
C GLU A 140 11.89 4.78 3.89
N VAL A 141 11.58 3.49 3.79
CA VAL A 141 10.29 3.03 3.26
C VAL A 141 9.14 3.42 4.17
N PHE A 142 9.29 3.28 5.49
CA PHE A 142 8.28 3.73 6.44
C PHE A 142 7.94 5.21 6.24
N PHE A 143 8.94 6.10 6.29
CA PHE A 143 8.72 7.53 6.14
C PHE A 143 8.23 7.91 4.74
N ARG A 144 8.65 7.18 3.69
CA ARG A 144 8.14 7.38 2.34
C ARG A 144 6.66 7.01 2.25
N ALA A 145 6.23 5.89 2.84
CA ALA A 145 4.83 5.47 2.88
C ALA A 145 3.96 6.47 3.66
N VAL A 146 4.45 6.94 4.82
CA VAL A 146 3.79 7.99 5.63
C VAL A 146 3.57 9.24 4.79
N ARG A 147 4.61 9.72 4.11
CA ARG A 147 4.52 10.93 3.28
C ARG A 147 3.52 10.76 2.13
N LEU A 148 3.57 9.62 1.43
CA LEU A 148 2.62 9.33 0.35
C LEU A 148 1.18 9.37 0.87
N LEU A 149 0.89 8.74 2.01
CA LEU A 149 -0.45 8.79 2.62
C LEU A 149 -0.87 10.20 3.04
N GLN A 150 0.04 11.02 3.56
CA GLN A 150 -0.24 12.43 3.87
C GLN A 150 -0.58 13.25 2.63
N GLU A 151 -0.01 12.89 1.48
CA GLU A 151 -0.31 13.46 0.17
C GLU A 151 -1.58 12.82 -0.46
N GLY A 152 -2.27 11.93 0.27
CA GLY A 152 -3.45 11.21 -0.19
C GLY A 152 -3.14 10.09 -1.20
N THR A 153 -1.89 9.64 -1.28
CA THR A 153 -1.46 8.62 -2.23
C THR A 153 -1.23 7.30 -1.49
N PRO A 154 -2.17 6.35 -1.49
CA PRO A 154 -1.89 5.00 -0.98
C PRO A 154 -0.86 4.30 -1.88
N ALA A 155 -0.11 3.39 -1.28
CA ALA A 155 0.93 2.63 -1.96
C ALA A 155 0.77 1.14 -1.67
N VAL A 156 1.16 0.30 -2.60
CA VAL A 156 1.35 -1.13 -2.37
C VAL A 156 2.73 -1.34 -1.75
N LEU A 157 2.76 -1.98 -0.59
CA LEU A 157 3.95 -2.46 0.07
C LEU A 157 4.21 -3.91 -0.37
N LEU A 158 5.41 -4.13 -0.89
CA LEU A 158 5.98 -5.45 -1.10
C LEU A 158 6.94 -5.76 0.06
N PHE A 159 6.69 -6.86 0.76
CA PHE A 159 7.48 -7.26 1.92
C PHE A 159 7.46 -8.78 2.14
N ASP A 160 8.37 -9.26 2.98
CA ASP A 160 8.36 -10.65 3.46
C ASP A 160 7.35 -10.81 4.60
N TRP A 161 6.29 -11.58 4.34
CA TRP A 161 5.23 -11.85 5.31
C TRP A 161 5.69 -12.72 6.49
N GLN A 162 6.58 -13.70 6.26
CA GLN A 162 6.97 -14.71 7.26
C GLN A 162 8.39 -14.53 7.80
N GLY A 163 9.22 -13.71 7.15
CA GLY A 163 10.54 -13.31 7.66
C GLY A 163 11.62 -14.38 7.63
N GLU A 164 11.45 -15.43 6.81
CA GLU A 164 12.42 -16.51 6.61
C GLU A 164 12.84 -16.65 5.13
N GLY A 165 13.01 -15.54 4.41
CA GLY A 165 14.16 -15.27 3.51
C GLY A 165 14.66 -16.32 2.51
N GLY A 166 13.85 -17.27 2.06
CA GLY A 166 14.32 -18.44 1.32
C GLY A 166 14.10 -18.43 -0.19
N ILE A 167 13.65 -17.31 -0.78
CA ILE A 167 12.75 -17.21 -1.96
C ILE A 167 11.32 -17.42 -1.46
N PHE A 168 10.48 -16.38 -1.56
CA PHE A 168 9.13 -16.33 -0.95
C PHE A 168 9.09 -16.20 0.58
N PRO A 169 8.05 -15.53 1.11
CA PRO A 169 6.93 -14.88 0.41
C PRO A 169 7.16 -13.39 0.06
N THR A 170 6.97 -13.03 -1.22
CA THR A 170 6.81 -11.64 -1.70
C THR A 170 5.33 -11.24 -1.57
N HIS A 171 4.91 -10.78 -0.40
CA HIS A 171 3.51 -10.40 -0.18
C HIS A 171 3.25 -8.95 -0.58
N TYR A 172 2.12 -8.70 -1.23
CA TYR A 172 1.66 -7.37 -1.62
C TYR A 172 0.45 -6.99 -0.76
N ALA A 173 0.51 -5.83 -0.11
CA ALA A 173 -0.61 -5.27 0.62
C ALA A 173 -0.69 -3.76 0.37
N VAL A 174 -1.89 -3.17 0.47
CA VAL A 174 -2.05 -1.72 0.31
C VAL A 174 -1.81 -1.06 1.66
N VAL A 175 -0.88 -0.11 1.72
CA VAL A 175 -0.71 0.77 2.88
C VAL A 175 -1.87 1.76 2.88
N VAL A 176 -2.69 1.69 3.92
CA VAL A 176 -3.90 2.51 4.09
C VAL A 176 -3.80 3.42 5.31
N GLY A 177 -2.78 3.27 6.16
CA GLY A 177 -2.59 4.12 7.32
C GLY A 177 -1.21 3.98 7.95
N TYR A 178 -0.98 4.73 9.02
CA TYR A 178 0.25 4.67 9.82
C TYR A 178 0.03 5.13 11.27
N ASP A 179 0.96 4.75 12.14
CA ASP A 179 1.14 5.24 13.50
C ASP A 179 2.62 5.60 13.73
N LEU A 180 2.92 6.90 13.82
CA LEU A 180 4.27 7.42 14.04
C LEU A 180 4.80 7.15 15.46
N SER A 181 3.92 6.98 16.45
CA SER A 181 4.35 6.70 17.84
C SER A 181 5.00 5.32 17.98
N SER A 182 4.51 4.38 17.16
CA SER A 182 4.85 2.96 17.24
C SER A 182 5.69 2.46 16.05
N ASP A 183 5.95 3.33 15.06
CA ASP A 183 6.59 2.99 13.78
C ASP A 183 5.86 1.85 13.06
N GLU A 184 4.53 1.99 12.93
CA GLU A 184 3.66 0.97 12.33
C GLU A 184 2.96 1.49 11.08
N LEU A 185 2.88 0.64 10.05
CA LEU A 185 1.99 0.86 8.91
C LEU A 185 0.70 0.07 9.10
N VAL A 186 -0.43 0.66 8.73
CA VAL A 186 -1.71 -0.02 8.62
C VAL A 186 -1.86 -0.52 7.18
N LEU A 187 -2.03 -1.83 7.03
CA LEU A 187 -2.15 -2.52 5.76
C LEU A 187 -3.58 -3.03 5.55
N ASN A 188 -4.08 -2.91 4.33
CA ASN A 188 -5.19 -3.72 3.83
C ASN A 188 -4.60 -4.85 2.96
N PRO A 189 -4.59 -6.11 3.45
CA PRO A 189 -4.04 -7.24 2.70
C PRO A 189 -5.00 -7.76 1.61
N GLY A 190 -6.21 -7.21 1.48
CA GLY A 190 -7.23 -7.65 0.52
C GLY A 190 -7.91 -8.98 0.84
N TRP A 191 -7.44 -9.73 1.84
CA TRP A 191 -7.90 -11.08 2.15
C TRP A 191 -9.16 -11.15 3.03
N GLY A 192 -10.06 -10.16 2.99
CA GLY A 192 -11.34 -10.24 3.72
C GLY A 192 -11.20 -10.11 5.23
N TYR A 193 -9.99 -9.87 5.72
CA TYR A 193 -9.71 -9.60 7.12
C TYR A 193 -9.79 -8.10 7.44
N GLU A 194 -9.84 -7.82 8.74
CA GLU A 194 -9.61 -6.50 9.32
C GLU A 194 -8.20 -5.98 8.97
N PHE A 195 -7.99 -4.67 8.99
CA PHE A 195 -6.69 -4.08 8.66
C PHE A 195 -5.59 -4.61 9.59
N GLN A 196 -4.34 -4.60 9.11
CA GLN A 196 -3.21 -5.14 9.85
C GLN A 196 -2.17 -4.08 10.20
N LEU A 197 -1.60 -4.18 11.38
CA LEU A 197 -0.48 -3.35 11.83
C LEU A 197 0.83 -4.09 11.59
N LEU A 198 1.65 -3.54 10.70
CA LEU A 198 2.99 -4.00 10.41
C LEU A 198 4.00 -3.10 11.11
N SER A 199 4.70 -3.63 12.11
CA SER A 199 5.72 -2.88 12.87
C SER A 199 7.07 -2.89 12.19
N PHE A 200 7.57 -1.70 11.82
CA PHE A 200 8.90 -1.54 11.22
C PHE A 200 10.04 -1.66 12.24
N ARG A 201 9.71 -1.96 13.50
CA ARG A 201 10.66 -2.37 14.54
C ARG A 201 10.91 -3.88 14.53
N ASP A 202 10.07 -4.67 13.85
CA ASP A 202 10.24 -6.11 13.73
C ASP A 202 11.40 -6.45 12.78
N LYS A 203 12.46 -7.02 13.35
CA LYS A 203 13.69 -7.40 12.62
C LYS A 203 13.49 -8.54 11.62
N ARG A 204 12.34 -9.22 11.66
CA ARG A 204 11.99 -10.28 10.73
C ARG A 204 11.47 -9.75 9.40
N ILE A 205 11.07 -8.48 9.33
CA ILE A 205 10.65 -7.86 8.07
C ILE A 205 11.89 -7.63 7.20
N LEU A 206 11.93 -8.27 6.03
CA LEU A 206 13.02 -8.18 5.06
C LEU A 206 12.83 -6.97 4.10
N PRO A 207 13.66 -6.76 3.05
CA PRO A 207 13.68 -5.48 2.35
C PRO A 207 12.33 -5.19 1.70
N VAL A 208 11.92 -3.94 1.90
CA VAL A 208 10.60 -3.43 1.59
C VAL A 208 10.66 -2.59 0.33
N SER A 209 9.64 -2.72 -0.51
CA SER A 209 9.47 -1.87 -1.69
C SER A 209 8.08 -1.27 -1.69
N LEU A 210 7.98 0.01 -2.08
CA LEU A 210 6.72 0.67 -2.31
C LEU A 210 6.46 0.79 -3.81
N ILE A 211 5.19 0.64 -4.19
CA ILE A 211 4.71 0.87 -5.54
C ILE A 211 3.47 1.76 -5.43
N TRP A 212 3.44 2.89 -6.14
CA TRP A 212 2.27 3.78 -6.12
C TRP A 212 2.01 4.36 -7.51
N LEU A 213 0.82 4.92 -7.67
CA LEU A 213 0.37 5.54 -8.91
C LEU A 213 0.41 7.06 -8.75
N GLU A 214 0.86 7.74 -9.80
CA GLU A 214 0.67 9.17 -9.99
C GLU A 214 -0.16 9.36 -11.26
N PHE A 215 -1.24 10.13 -11.15
CA PHE A 215 -2.07 10.57 -12.28
C PHE A 215 -1.88 12.08 -12.46
N PRO A 216 -0.96 12.52 -13.35
CA PRO A 216 -0.62 13.93 -13.49
C PRO A 216 -1.85 14.80 -13.77
N GLY A 217 -1.98 15.89 -13.01
CA GLY A 217 -3.11 16.82 -13.13
C GLY A 217 -4.35 16.45 -12.30
N GLN A 218 -4.39 15.25 -11.70
CA GLN A 218 -5.43 14.89 -10.75
C GLN A 218 -5.04 15.33 -9.34
N VAL A 219 -5.97 15.95 -8.62
CA VAL A 219 -5.75 16.46 -7.26
C VAL A 219 -6.90 16.04 -6.37
N LEU A 220 -6.56 15.43 -5.23
CA LEU A 220 -7.52 15.08 -4.19
C LEU A 220 -7.97 16.34 -3.45
N LYS A 221 -9.28 16.49 -3.29
CA LYS A 221 -9.88 17.59 -2.51
C LYS A 221 -10.76 17.00 -1.41
N PRO A 222 -10.18 16.64 -0.26
CA PRO A 222 -10.95 16.15 0.87
C PRO A 222 -11.94 17.24 1.33
N GLN A 223 -13.15 16.82 1.71
CA GLN A 223 -14.14 17.70 2.32
C GLN A 223 -14.26 17.37 3.80
N SER A 224 -14.39 18.41 4.64
CA SER A 224 -14.73 18.20 6.04
C SER A 224 -16.19 17.73 6.13
N VAL A 225 -16.45 16.72 6.95
CA VAL A 225 -17.79 16.16 7.13
C VAL A 225 -18.19 16.13 8.59
N SER A 226 -19.48 16.35 8.84
CA SER A 226 -20.07 16.31 10.18
C SER A 226 -20.35 14.86 10.61
N LEU A 227 -19.95 14.54 11.84
CA LEU A 227 -19.97 13.18 12.39
C LEU A 227 -21.34 12.82 12.97
N LYS A 228 -22.03 11.84 12.40
CA LYS A 228 -23.15 11.16 13.10
C LYS A 228 -22.85 9.72 13.47
N MET A 229 -22.15 8.94 12.65
CA MET A 229 -21.56 7.65 13.06
C MET A 229 -20.38 7.31 12.15
N LEU A 230 -19.18 7.21 12.71
CA LEU A 230 -18.08 6.57 11.99
C LEU A 230 -18.02 5.08 12.35
N PRO A 231 -17.70 4.22 11.38
CA PRO A 231 -17.28 2.87 11.68
C PRO A 231 -16.00 2.90 12.54
N LYS A 232 -15.98 2.09 13.60
CA LYS A 232 -14.76 1.88 14.39
C LYS A 232 -13.83 0.95 13.60
N PRO A 233 -12.62 1.39 13.22
CA PRO A 233 -11.68 0.50 12.57
C PRO A 233 -11.25 -0.57 13.57
N VAL A 234 -11.31 -1.83 13.13
CA VAL A 234 -10.68 -2.93 13.85
C VAL A 234 -9.35 -3.20 13.17
N LEU A 235 -8.28 -3.25 13.97
CA LEU A 235 -6.93 -3.54 13.50
C LEU A 235 -6.42 -4.81 14.18
N ARG A 236 -5.64 -5.60 13.46
CA ARG A 236 -4.94 -6.78 13.98
C ARG A 236 -3.45 -6.59 13.91
N LYS A 237 -2.70 -7.14 14.87
CA LYS A 237 -1.23 -7.20 14.73
C LYS A 237 -0.87 -8.22 13.66
N HIS A 238 0.05 -7.85 12.76
CA HIS A 238 0.53 -8.72 11.69
C HIS A 238 1.01 -10.10 12.18
N GLY A 239 1.88 -10.11 13.21
CA GLY A 239 2.41 -11.36 13.77
C GLY A 239 1.47 -12.10 14.73
N LEU A 240 0.35 -11.49 15.12
CA LEU A 240 -0.61 -12.03 16.10
C LEU A 240 -2.05 -11.65 15.67
N PRO A 241 -2.58 -12.24 14.59
CA PRO A 241 -3.84 -11.82 13.97
C PRO A 241 -5.07 -12.01 14.87
N GLN A 242 -4.97 -12.82 15.92
CA GLN A 242 -5.99 -12.96 16.95
C GLN A 242 -6.09 -11.75 17.89
N GLU A 243 -5.06 -10.89 17.97
CA GLU A 243 -5.07 -9.69 18.82
C GLU A 243 -5.71 -8.51 18.09
N ALA A 244 -6.92 -8.13 18.53
CA ALA A 244 -7.57 -6.90 18.08
C ALA A 244 -7.03 -5.69 18.86
N LEU A 245 -6.70 -4.63 18.12
CA LEU A 245 -6.37 -3.32 18.65
C LEU A 245 -7.51 -2.37 18.32
N THR A 246 -8.05 -1.74 19.36
CA THR A 246 -9.00 -0.65 19.20
C THR A 246 -8.22 0.64 19.05
N TRP A 247 -8.44 1.36 17.96
CA TRP A 247 -7.92 2.72 17.82
C TRP A 247 -8.84 3.73 18.50
N PRO A 248 -8.28 4.78 19.14
CA PRO A 248 -9.09 5.84 19.74
C PRO A 248 -9.92 6.56 18.67
N ALA A 249 -10.91 7.34 19.09
CA ALA A 249 -11.66 8.17 18.14
C ALA A 249 -10.72 9.19 17.46
N PRO A 250 -10.83 9.40 16.13
CA PRO A 250 -10.01 10.37 15.42
C PRO A 250 -10.30 11.80 15.87
N THR A 251 -9.27 12.64 15.88
CA THR A 251 -9.39 14.08 16.13
C THR A 251 -9.97 14.80 14.92
N ARG A 252 -9.73 14.29 13.70
CA ARG A 252 -10.27 14.85 12.45
C ARG A 252 -10.70 13.76 11.48
N VAL A 253 -11.72 14.09 10.70
CA VAL A 253 -12.36 13.19 9.74
C VAL A 253 -12.63 13.96 8.47
N LEU A 254 -12.13 13.44 7.35
CA LEU A 254 -12.35 14.02 6.02
C LEU A 254 -13.00 12.98 5.12
N SER A 255 -13.96 13.38 4.29
CA SER A 255 -14.49 12.54 3.22
C SER A 255 -13.66 12.79 1.97
N LEU A 256 -13.15 11.73 1.35
CA LEU A 256 -12.49 11.81 0.04
C LEU A 256 -13.53 11.65 -1.08
N SER A 257 -14.49 10.75 -0.88
CA SER A 257 -15.66 10.52 -1.74
C SER A 257 -16.70 9.68 -1.01
N GLU A 258 -17.79 9.28 -1.67
CA GLU A 258 -18.83 8.45 -1.05
C GLU A 258 -18.25 7.15 -0.48
N GLY A 259 -18.40 6.97 0.84
CA GLY A 259 -17.94 5.78 1.56
C GLY A 259 -16.44 5.75 1.91
N LEU A 260 -15.63 6.65 1.38
CA LEU A 260 -14.18 6.72 1.62
C LEU A 260 -13.82 7.92 2.51
N PHE A 261 -13.22 7.63 3.66
CA PHE A 261 -12.89 8.60 4.70
C PHE A 261 -11.41 8.57 5.07
N LEU A 262 -10.85 9.72 5.41
CA LEU A 262 -9.56 9.85 6.06
C LEU A 262 -9.77 10.15 7.54
N LEU A 263 -9.26 9.27 8.40
CA LEU A 263 -9.29 9.41 9.85
C LEU A 263 -7.90 9.86 10.31
N MET A 264 -7.82 10.89 11.15
CA MET A 264 -6.55 11.49 11.61
C MET A 264 -6.54 11.69 13.13
N TRP A 265 -5.36 11.54 13.74
CA TRP A 265 -5.08 11.77 15.16
C TRP A 265 -3.90 12.72 15.32
N GLU A 266 -3.91 13.59 16.35
CA GLU A 266 -2.82 14.55 16.63
C GLU A 266 -1.80 13.99 17.62
#